data_AF-A0A6V7JBQ7-F1
#
_entry.id   AF-A0A6V7JBQ7-F1
#
_cell.length_a   1.000
_cell.length_b   1.000
_cell.length_c   1.000
_cell.angle_alpha   90.00
_cell.angle_beta   90.00
_cell.angle_gamma   90.00
#
_symmetry.space_group_name_H-M   'P 1'
#
loop_
_entity.id
_entity.type
_entity.pdbx_description
1 polymer ?
#
loop_
_entity_poly.entity_id
_entity_poly.type
_entity_poly.pdbx_seq_one_letter_code
_entity_poly.pdbx_strand_id
1 'polypeptide(L)'
;MKSRRGKFRRQILPTTLNLSERVTNMTGLEISQGKMYDLDGNKLQTVDKKLAMKGILEFLLKFERPIILVAHNAHNFASAIILRVMEEVGLLNRFKKLVIGFADTLPIIRQKLPNRQADGKNYKLRDLSNEFLKMYSEYCDALDNVEALYDLIKCIGITRIEIEQHSQSLQYLANRFQLTRLARTRSQACDEDGSVGTSSSSM
;
A
#
# COMPACT_ATOMS: atom_id res chain seq x y z
N MET A 1 -4.83 -29.56 8.46
CA MET A 1 -3.70 -28.91 7.74
C MET A 1 -3.14 -27.79 8.61
N LYS A 2 -1.86 -27.83 9.00
CA LYS A 2 -1.24 -26.75 9.77
C LYS A 2 -1.04 -25.54 8.84
N SER A 3 -1.76 -24.45 9.10
CA SER A 3 -1.55 -23.17 8.41
C SER A 3 -0.08 -22.77 8.56
N ARG A 4 0.67 -22.72 7.45
CA ARG A 4 2.06 -22.26 7.47
C ARG A 4 2.04 -20.76 7.74
N ARG A 5 2.59 -20.32 8.87
CA ARG A 5 2.81 -18.90 9.18
C ARG A 5 4.21 -18.51 8.72
N GLY A 6 4.35 -17.33 8.12
CA GLY A 6 5.63 -16.77 7.72
C GLY A 6 5.56 -15.25 7.69
N LYS A 7 6.72 -14.60 7.78
CA LYS A 7 6.88 -13.15 7.63
C LYS A 7 7.86 -12.89 6.49
N PHE A 8 7.62 -11.84 5.70
CA PHE A 8 8.51 -11.38 4.65
C PHE A 8 8.59 -9.86 4.69
N ARG A 9 9.81 -9.32 4.71
CA ARG A 9 10.09 -7.89 4.65
C ARG A 9 11.36 -7.67 3.83
N ARG A 10 11.34 -6.63 3.00
CA ARG A 10 12.51 -6.09 2.30
C ARG A 10 12.36 -4.57 2.21
N GLN A 11 13.40 -3.84 2.57
CA GLN A 11 13.50 -2.41 2.30
C GLN A 11 13.87 -2.19 0.84
N ILE A 12 13.12 -1.33 0.16
CA ILE A 12 13.35 -0.98 -1.23
C ILE A 12 13.88 0.45 -1.26
N LEU A 13 15.03 0.66 -1.87
CA LEU A 13 15.52 2.02 -2.11
C LEU A 13 14.65 2.67 -3.19
N PRO A 14 13.92 3.76 -2.90
CA PRO A 14 13.18 4.46 -3.93
C PRO A 14 14.13 5.17 -4.89
N THR A 15 13.64 5.51 -6.07
CA THR A 15 14.41 6.24 -7.08
C THR A 15 14.52 7.73 -6.79
N THR A 16 13.84 8.23 -5.76
CA THR A 16 13.87 9.61 -5.31
C THR A 16 15.19 9.91 -4.59
N LEU A 17 15.74 11.11 -4.82
CA LEU A 17 16.98 11.53 -4.19
C LEU A 17 16.84 11.74 -2.67
N ASN A 18 15.67 12.22 -2.23
CA ASN A 18 15.34 12.47 -0.82
C ASN A 18 13.87 12.07 -0.53
N LEU A 19 13.56 11.83 0.74
CA LEU A 19 12.18 11.72 1.21
C LEU A 19 11.66 13.11 1.62
N SER A 20 10.35 13.35 1.48
CA SER A 20 9.75 14.56 2.03
C SER A 20 9.71 14.47 3.56
N GLU A 21 9.75 15.62 4.23
CA GLU A 21 9.67 15.70 5.70
C GLU A 21 8.49 14.90 6.25
N ARG A 22 7.33 14.99 5.59
CA ARG A 22 6.15 14.21 5.97
C ARG A 22 6.39 12.70 5.94
N VAL A 23 7.07 12.18 4.91
CA VAL A 23 7.36 10.74 4.80
C VAL A 23 8.40 10.33 5.83
N THR A 24 9.42 11.15 6.06
CA THR A 24 10.43 10.94 7.11
C THR A 24 9.77 10.87 8.48
N ASN A 25 8.96 11.87 8.86
CA ASN A 25 8.25 11.90 10.13
C ASN A 25 7.27 10.72 10.29
N MET A 26 6.70 10.22 9.20
CA MET A 26 5.81 9.06 9.24
C MET A 26 6.55 7.74 9.35
N THR A 27 7.72 7.59 8.75
CA THR A 27 8.39 6.28 8.59
C THR A 27 9.63 6.11 9.44
N GLY A 28 10.18 7.21 9.99
CA GLY A 28 11.47 7.19 10.68
C GLY A 28 12.64 6.92 9.72
N LEU A 29 12.47 7.22 8.43
CA LEU A 29 13.45 6.92 7.39
C LEU A 29 13.91 8.19 6.68
N GLU A 30 15.17 8.20 6.30
CA GLU A 30 15.75 9.22 5.44
C GLU A 30 16.59 8.61 4.32
N ILE A 31 16.86 9.42 3.29
CA ILE A 31 17.77 9.07 2.20
C ILE A 31 18.86 10.11 2.17
N SER A 32 20.10 9.64 2.22
CA SER A 32 21.30 10.46 2.11
C SER A 32 22.29 9.76 1.19
N GLN A 33 22.84 10.49 0.22
CA GLN A 33 23.83 9.99 -0.74
C GLN A 33 23.43 8.66 -1.42
N GLY A 34 22.15 8.53 -1.80
CA GLY A 34 21.62 7.33 -2.47
C GLY A 34 21.54 6.09 -1.57
N LYS A 35 21.60 6.25 -0.25
CA LYS A 35 21.45 5.16 0.74
C LYS A 35 20.31 5.53 1.70
N MET A 36 19.68 4.51 2.27
CA MET A 36 18.59 4.67 3.23
C MET A 36 19.12 4.50 4.65
N TYR A 37 18.67 5.35 5.56
CA TYR A 37 19.02 5.35 6.98
C TYR A 37 17.76 5.44 7.85
N ASP A 38 17.86 4.96 9.08
CA ASP A 38 16.92 5.37 10.13
C ASP A 38 17.33 6.74 10.72
N LEU A 39 16.48 7.31 11.58
CA LEU A 39 16.75 8.60 12.22
C LEU A 39 17.89 8.58 13.25
N ASP A 40 18.35 7.39 13.66
CA ASP A 40 19.53 7.21 14.52
C ASP A 40 20.83 7.19 13.69
N GLY A 41 20.74 7.32 12.36
CA GLY A 41 21.87 7.33 11.44
C GLY A 41 22.38 5.93 11.05
N ASN A 42 21.66 4.87 11.39
CA ASN A 42 22.04 3.51 10.99
C ASN A 42 21.64 3.26 9.54
N LYS A 43 22.62 2.80 8.75
CA LYS A 43 22.39 2.45 7.35
C LYS A 43 21.55 1.18 7.23
N LEU A 44 20.44 1.26 6.50
CA LEU A 44 19.59 0.11 6.21
C LEU A 44 20.06 -0.65 4.97
N GLN A 45 19.90 -1.98 5.01
CA GLN A 45 20.07 -2.81 3.82
C GLN A 45 18.85 -2.67 2.92
N THR A 46 19.08 -2.20 1.71
CA THR A 46 18.06 -2.06 0.66
C THR A 46 18.31 -3.03 -0.48
N VAL A 47 17.26 -3.36 -1.20
CA VAL A 47 17.30 -4.11 -2.45
C VAL A 47 16.60 -3.33 -3.56
N ASP A 48 16.86 -3.67 -4.82
CA ASP A 48 16.09 -3.12 -5.92
C ASP A 48 14.65 -3.67 -5.94
N LYS A 49 13.76 -2.92 -6.62
CA LYS A 49 12.33 -3.27 -6.75
C LYS A 49 12.12 -4.69 -7.28
N LYS A 50 12.88 -5.11 -8.30
CA LYS A 50 12.67 -6.41 -8.97
C LYS A 50 13.07 -7.55 -8.05
N LEU A 51 14.16 -7.43 -7.31
CA LEU A 51 14.59 -8.42 -6.33
C LEU A 51 13.59 -8.54 -5.18
N ALA A 52 13.07 -7.42 -4.65
CA ALA A 52 12.03 -7.44 -3.63
C ALA A 52 10.76 -8.16 -4.12
N MET A 53 10.28 -7.84 -5.33
CA MET A 53 9.08 -8.46 -5.89
C MET A 53 9.27 -9.95 -6.17
N LYS A 54 10.45 -10.39 -6.65
CA LYS A 54 10.77 -11.83 -6.76
C LYS A 54 10.67 -12.52 -5.40
N GLY A 55 11.23 -11.92 -4.36
CA GLY A 55 11.16 -12.45 -3.00
C GLY A 55 9.72 -12.58 -2.49
N ILE A 56 8.85 -11.60 -2.79
CA ILE A 56 7.42 -11.71 -2.48
C ILE A 56 6.80 -12.91 -3.20
N LEU A 57 7.05 -13.10 -4.49
CA LEU A 57 6.50 -14.24 -5.24
C LEU A 57 6.98 -15.57 -4.67
N GLU A 58 8.27 -15.70 -4.34
CA GLU A 58 8.84 -16.89 -3.70
C GLU A 58 8.25 -17.16 -2.32
N PHE A 59 8.00 -16.10 -1.55
CA PHE A 59 7.30 -16.21 -0.27
C PHE A 59 5.87 -16.72 -0.46
N LEU A 60 5.12 -16.14 -1.41
CA LEU A 60 3.74 -16.54 -1.71
C LEU A 60 3.63 -17.98 -2.23
N LEU A 61 4.66 -18.51 -2.91
CA LEU A 61 4.71 -19.91 -3.36
C LEU A 61 4.65 -20.93 -2.21
N LYS A 62 4.94 -20.51 -0.97
CA LYS A 62 4.91 -21.39 0.21
C LYS A 62 3.50 -21.70 0.73
N PHE A 63 2.50 -20.98 0.24
CA PHE A 63 1.11 -21.06 0.68
C PHE A 63 0.24 -21.76 -0.35
N GLU A 64 -0.85 -22.35 0.13
CA GLU A 64 -1.88 -22.94 -0.72
C GLU A 64 -2.61 -21.88 -1.53
N ARG A 65 -3.08 -22.29 -2.70
CA ARG A 65 -3.74 -21.43 -3.68
C ARG A 65 -5.23 -21.75 -3.73
N PRO A 66 -6.08 -20.79 -4.08
CA PRO A 66 -5.78 -19.41 -4.47
C PRO A 66 -5.44 -18.47 -3.29
N ILE A 67 -4.65 -17.42 -3.53
CA ILE A 67 -4.25 -16.44 -2.49
C ILE A 67 -5.04 -15.14 -2.63
N ILE A 68 -5.62 -14.66 -1.51
CA ILE A 68 -6.16 -13.31 -1.37
C ILE A 68 -5.22 -12.51 -0.47
N LEU A 69 -4.81 -11.32 -0.92
CA LEU A 69 -4.03 -10.41 -0.08
C LEU A 69 -4.97 -9.49 0.70
N VAL A 70 -4.78 -9.39 2.00
CA VAL A 70 -5.60 -8.54 2.87
C VAL A 70 -4.79 -7.31 3.26
N ALA A 71 -5.35 -6.11 3.07
CA ALA A 71 -4.76 -4.87 3.52
C ALA A 71 -5.83 -3.87 3.96
N HIS A 72 -5.42 -2.90 4.77
CA HIS A 72 -6.29 -1.81 5.19
C HIS A 72 -6.29 -0.70 4.13
N ASN A 73 -7.47 -0.32 3.62
CA ASN A 73 -7.62 0.56 2.45
C ASN A 73 -6.95 -0.02 1.19
N ALA A 74 -7.01 -1.34 1.04
CA ALA A 74 -6.33 -2.08 -0.02
C ALA A 74 -6.70 -1.59 -1.42
N HIS A 75 -7.99 -1.33 -1.69
CA HIS A 75 -8.49 -1.04 -3.04
C HIS A 75 -8.08 0.33 -3.56
N ASN A 76 -7.74 1.26 -2.66
CA ASN A 76 -7.33 2.62 -3.02
C ASN A 76 -5.83 2.87 -2.87
N PHE A 77 -5.10 1.96 -2.22
CA PHE A 77 -3.69 2.17 -1.91
C PHE A 77 -2.83 0.96 -2.26
N ALA A 78 -2.84 -0.09 -1.42
CA ALA A 78 -1.89 -1.19 -1.53
C ALA A 78 -2.00 -1.94 -2.87
N SER A 79 -3.21 -2.21 -3.35
CA SER A 79 -3.43 -2.91 -4.62
C SER A 79 -2.86 -2.15 -5.81
N ALA A 80 -3.12 -0.83 -5.90
CA ALA A 80 -2.62 0.00 -6.98
C ALA A 80 -1.09 0.05 -7.00
N ILE A 81 -0.45 0.19 -5.84
CA ILE A 81 1.01 0.23 -5.72
C ILE A 81 1.62 -1.12 -6.11
N ILE A 82 1.11 -2.22 -5.57
CA ILE A 82 1.66 -3.56 -5.83
C ILE A 82 1.48 -3.93 -7.31
N LEU A 83 0.29 -3.70 -7.89
CA LEU A 83 0.05 -3.98 -9.30
C LEU A 83 0.98 -3.17 -10.21
N ARG A 84 1.13 -1.87 -9.93
CA ARG A 84 2.04 -1.00 -10.67
C ARG A 84 3.49 -1.48 -10.58
N VAL A 85 4.00 -1.74 -9.37
CA VAL A 85 5.39 -2.16 -9.19
C VAL A 85 5.64 -3.53 -9.84
N MET A 86 4.70 -4.46 -9.74
CA MET A 86 4.78 -5.76 -10.42
C MET A 86 4.79 -5.61 -11.94
N GLU A 87 4.04 -4.66 -12.50
CA GLU A 87 4.07 -4.33 -13.93
C GLU A 87 5.42 -3.71 -14.33
N GLU A 88 5.90 -2.70 -13.61
CA GLU A 88 7.17 -2.01 -13.86
C GLU A 88 8.37 -2.97 -13.90
N VAL A 89 8.36 -4.04 -13.09
CA VAL A 89 9.45 -5.02 -13.05
C VAL A 89 9.21 -6.27 -13.91
N GLY A 90 8.11 -6.29 -14.68
CA GLY A 90 7.77 -7.39 -15.61
C GLY A 90 7.29 -8.68 -14.93
N LEU A 91 6.78 -8.60 -13.70
CA LEU A 91 6.36 -9.76 -12.90
C LEU A 91 4.83 -9.89 -12.72
N LEU A 92 4.05 -8.95 -13.25
CA LEU A 92 2.59 -8.92 -13.09
C LEU A 92 1.90 -10.24 -13.50
N ASN A 93 2.28 -10.83 -14.63
CA ASN A 93 1.68 -12.08 -15.09
C ASN A 93 1.97 -13.26 -14.15
N ARG A 94 3.16 -13.31 -13.55
CA ARG A 94 3.50 -14.33 -12.55
C ARG A 94 2.74 -14.09 -11.26
N PHE A 95 2.58 -12.84 -10.85
CA PHE A 95 1.78 -12.46 -9.70
C PHE A 95 0.30 -12.88 -9.85
N LYS A 96 -0.31 -12.61 -11.02
CA LYS A 96 -1.69 -12.98 -11.35
C LYS A 96 -1.97 -14.50 -11.33
N LYS A 97 -0.93 -15.35 -11.45
CA LYS A 97 -1.06 -16.81 -11.32
C LYS A 97 -1.11 -17.29 -9.87
N LEU A 98 -0.67 -16.46 -8.91
CA LEU A 98 -0.61 -16.82 -7.49
C LEU A 98 -1.74 -16.17 -6.68
N VAL A 99 -2.01 -14.90 -6.96
CA VAL A 99 -2.96 -14.06 -6.23
C VAL A 99 -4.20 -13.85 -7.08
N ILE A 100 -5.38 -14.07 -6.49
CA ILE A 100 -6.66 -13.89 -7.20
C ILE A 100 -7.27 -12.49 -6.95
N GLY A 101 -6.89 -11.83 -5.86
CA GLY A 101 -7.43 -10.51 -5.52
C GLY A 101 -6.90 -9.90 -4.23
N PHE A 102 -7.45 -8.73 -3.91
CA PHE A 102 -7.21 -8.02 -2.66
C PHE A 102 -8.51 -7.83 -1.88
N ALA A 103 -8.49 -8.13 -0.59
CA ALA A 103 -9.54 -7.78 0.35
C ALA A 103 -9.20 -6.49 1.10
N ASP A 104 -10.20 -5.62 1.25
CA ASP A 104 -10.07 -4.35 1.95
C ASP A 104 -10.76 -4.41 3.32
N THR A 105 -10.00 -4.23 4.40
CA THR A 105 -10.56 -4.27 5.76
C THR A 105 -11.25 -2.97 6.17
N LEU A 106 -10.97 -1.84 5.50
CA LEU A 106 -11.57 -0.55 5.86
C LEU A 106 -13.12 -0.56 5.80
N PRO A 107 -13.78 -1.02 4.72
CA PRO A 107 -15.24 -1.09 4.69
C PRO A 107 -15.81 -2.05 5.74
N ILE A 108 -15.15 -3.19 5.99
CA ILE A 108 -15.57 -4.16 7.02
C ILE A 108 -15.54 -3.50 8.41
N ILE A 109 -14.45 -2.81 8.73
CA ILE A 109 -14.30 -2.15 10.03
C ILE A 109 -15.34 -1.03 10.20
N ARG A 110 -15.67 -0.28 9.14
CA ARG A 110 -16.73 0.73 9.18
C ARG A 110 -18.11 0.13 9.48
N GLN A 111 -18.38 -1.09 9.01
CA GLN A 111 -19.62 -1.80 9.33
C GLN A 111 -19.63 -2.32 10.77
N LYS A 112 -18.50 -2.84 11.26
CA LYS A 112 -18.38 -3.38 12.63
C LYS A 112 -18.37 -2.31 13.71
N LEU A 113 -17.85 -1.13 13.39
CA LEU A 113 -17.70 -0.02 14.31
C LEU A 113 -18.43 1.21 13.75
N PRO A 114 -19.78 1.18 13.63
CA PRO A 114 -20.52 2.31 13.12
C PRO A 114 -20.33 3.54 14.03
N ASN A 115 -20.58 4.74 13.49
CA ASN A 115 -20.60 6.01 14.22
C ASN A 115 -19.27 6.56 14.76
N ARG A 116 -18.12 5.90 14.55
CA ARG A 116 -16.82 6.43 15.01
C ARG A 116 -16.55 7.88 14.60
N GLN A 117 -16.94 8.27 13.39
CA GLN A 117 -16.75 9.64 12.91
C GLN A 117 -17.63 10.66 13.66
N ALA A 118 -18.83 10.26 14.11
CA ALA A 118 -19.67 11.11 14.96
C ALA A 118 -19.01 11.36 16.33
N ASP A 119 -18.23 10.38 16.82
CA ASP A 119 -17.44 10.50 18.05
C ASP A 119 -16.08 11.21 17.84
N GLY A 120 -15.87 11.84 16.68
CA GLY A 120 -14.60 12.49 16.33
C GLY A 120 -13.44 11.51 16.10
N LYS A 121 -13.70 10.20 16.03
CA LYS A 121 -12.69 9.17 15.80
C LYS A 121 -12.55 8.86 14.31
N ASN A 122 -11.36 8.39 13.92
CA ASN A 122 -11.09 7.96 12.55
C ASN A 122 -10.86 6.44 12.44
N TYR A 123 -10.65 5.98 11.21
CA TYR A 123 -10.46 4.57 10.86
C TYR A 123 -9.05 4.26 10.37
N LYS A 124 -8.06 5.14 10.59
CA LYS A 124 -6.67 4.84 10.21
C LYS A 124 -6.18 3.65 11.03
N LEU A 125 -5.39 2.79 10.40
CA LEU A 125 -4.86 1.59 11.04
C LEU A 125 -4.15 1.91 12.36
N ARG A 126 -3.29 2.94 12.39
CA ARG A 126 -2.57 3.39 13.61
C ARG A 126 -3.53 3.70 14.76
N ASP A 127 -4.58 4.47 14.49
CA ASP A 127 -5.52 4.93 15.52
C ASP A 127 -6.39 3.75 16.03
N LEU A 128 -6.78 2.84 15.13
CA LEU A 128 -7.45 1.60 15.51
C LEU A 128 -6.54 0.68 16.35
N SER A 129 -5.29 0.48 15.93
CA SER A 129 -4.32 -0.36 16.65
C SER A 129 -4.00 0.21 18.04
N ASN A 130 -3.88 1.53 18.17
CA ASN A 130 -3.69 2.17 19.47
C ASN A 130 -4.92 1.97 20.38
N GLU A 131 -6.14 2.18 19.86
CA GLU A 131 -7.36 2.06 20.65
C GLU A 131 -7.62 0.63 21.12
N PHE A 132 -7.58 -0.34 20.19
CA PHE A 132 -8.00 -1.72 20.41
C PHE A 132 -6.88 -2.65 20.89
N LEU A 133 -5.64 -2.42 20.47
CA LEU A 133 -4.51 -3.30 20.77
C LEU A 133 -3.52 -2.69 21.78
N LYS A 134 -3.68 -1.40 22.14
CA LYS A 134 -2.72 -0.63 22.93
C LYS A 134 -1.31 -0.65 22.33
N MET A 135 -1.24 -0.81 21.00
CA MET A 135 0.01 -0.77 20.25
C MET A 135 0.32 0.67 19.86
N TYR A 136 1.35 1.23 20.47
CA TYR A 136 1.92 2.50 20.06
C TYR A 136 3.23 2.24 19.32
N SER A 137 3.31 2.73 18.09
CA SER A 137 4.58 2.91 17.40
C SER A 137 4.71 4.38 17.01
N GLU A 138 5.90 4.92 17.19
CA GLU A 138 6.24 6.27 16.75
C GLU A 138 6.18 6.36 15.23
N TYR A 139 6.70 5.32 14.56
CA TYR A 139 6.84 5.25 13.10
C TYR A 139 5.98 4.15 12.47
N CYS A 140 5.58 4.38 11.23
CA CYS A 140 4.85 3.41 10.41
C CYS A 140 5.82 2.40 9.76
N ASP A 141 6.26 1.37 10.50
CA ASP A 141 6.95 0.22 9.89
C ASP A 141 5.97 -0.70 9.16
N ALA A 142 6.39 -1.22 8.01
CA ALA A 142 5.52 -2.04 7.16
C ALA A 142 5.17 -3.40 7.79
N LEU A 143 6.11 -4.03 8.51
CA LEU A 143 5.87 -5.32 9.14
C LEU A 143 5.00 -5.15 10.39
N ASP A 144 5.28 -4.12 11.20
CA ASP A 144 4.47 -3.81 12.38
C ASP A 144 3.02 -3.48 12.01
N ASN A 145 2.81 -2.74 10.91
CA ASN A 145 1.47 -2.46 10.39
C ASN A 145 0.75 -3.75 9.95
N VAL A 146 1.43 -4.71 9.33
CA VAL A 146 0.83 -6.00 8.93
C VAL A 146 0.48 -6.84 10.16
N GLU A 147 1.32 -6.84 11.18
CA GLU A 147 1.07 -7.55 12.44
C GLU A 147 -0.09 -6.93 13.22
N ALA A 148 -0.11 -5.61 13.35
CA ALA A 148 -1.20 -4.88 13.97
C ALA A 148 -2.51 -5.08 13.21
N LEU A 149 -2.50 -5.11 11.88
CA LEU A 149 -3.70 -5.43 11.10
C LEU A 149 -4.18 -6.87 11.35
N TYR A 150 -3.26 -7.84 11.41
CA TYR A 150 -3.60 -9.23 11.68
C TYR A 150 -4.27 -9.40 13.06
N ASP A 151 -3.74 -8.75 14.08
CA ASP A 151 -4.31 -8.82 15.43
C ASP A 151 -5.62 -8.01 15.54
N LEU A 152 -5.73 -6.89 14.80
CA LEU A 152 -6.96 -6.10 14.74
C LEU A 152 -8.11 -6.87 14.08
N ILE A 153 -7.84 -7.62 13.00
CA ILE A 153 -8.82 -8.51 12.35
C ILE A 153 -9.40 -9.49 13.36
N LYS A 154 -8.57 -10.07 14.23
CA LYS A 154 -9.01 -10.99 15.29
C LYS A 154 -9.79 -10.26 16.39
N CYS A 155 -9.27 -9.13 16.86
CA CYS A 155 -9.86 -8.34 17.94
C CYS A 155 -11.26 -7.85 17.58
N ILE A 156 -11.46 -7.36 16.35
CA ILE A 156 -12.76 -6.89 15.84
C ILE A 156 -13.69 -8.06 15.47
N GLY A 157 -13.17 -9.29 15.35
CA GLY A 157 -13.95 -10.45 14.92
C GLY A 157 -14.33 -10.38 13.43
N ILE A 158 -13.39 -9.97 12.58
CA ILE A 158 -13.54 -10.02 11.12
C ILE A 158 -13.36 -11.47 10.66
N THR A 159 -14.38 -11.99 9.99
CA THR A 159 -14.44 -13.38 9.54
C THR A 159 -13.85 -13.55 8.14
N ARG A 160 -13.54 -14.80 7.79
CA ARG A 160 -13.11 -15.18 6.44
C ARG A 160 -14.17 -14.83 5.38
N ILE A 161 -15.45 -15.03 5.69
CA ILE A 161 -16.56 -14.72 4.79
C ILE A 161 -16.61 -13.22 4.48
N GLU A 162 -16.44 -12.38 5.49
CA GLU A 162 -16.41 -10.92 5.30
C GLU A 162 -15.20 -10.48 4.46
N ILE A 163 -14.03 -11.09 4.67
CA ILE A 163 -12.84 -10.87 3.85
C ILE A 163 -13.09 -11.24 2.39
N GLU A 164 -13.72 -12.40 2.13
CA GLU A 164 -14.05 -12.85 0.78
C GLU A 164 -15.06 -11.94 0.09
N GLN A 165 -16.10 -11.51 0.81
CA GLN A 165 -17.14 -10.58 0.31
C GLN A 165 -16.58 -9.20 -0.04
N HIS A 166 -15.53 -8.75 0.66
CA HIS A 166 -14.88 -7.47 0.41
C HIS A 166 -13.60 -7.62 -0.42
N SER A 167 -13.46 -8.75 -1.13
CA SER A 167 -12.36 -8.96 -2.07
C SER A 167 -12.71 -8.47 -3.47
N GLN A 168 -11.72 -7.87 -4.15
CA GLN A 168 -11.80 -7.50 -5.55
C GLN A 168 -10.73 -8.25 -6.34
N SER A 169 -11.11 -8.73 -7.53
CA SER A 169 -10.21 -9.48 -8.40
C SER A 169 -9.06 -8.59 -8.90
N LEU A 170 -7.92 -9.21 -9.19
CA LEU A 170 -6.79 -8.49 -9.79
C LEU A 170 -7.15 -7.85 -11.13
N GLN A 171 -8.05 -8.48 -11.90
CA GLN A 171 -8.47 -7.93 -13.20
C GLN A 171 -9.27 -6.63 -13.01
N TYR A 172 -10.23 -6.63 -12.08
CA TYR A 172 -11.02 -5.43 -11.79
C TYR A 172 -10.13 -4.28 -11.29
N LEU A 173 -9.23 -4.58 -10.35
CA LEU A 173 -8.32 -3.59 -9.78
C LEU A 173 -7.31 -3.05 -10.80
N ALA A 174 -6.78 -3.90 -11.69
CA ALA A 174 -5.88 -3.49 -12.75
C ALA A 174 -6.59 -2.55 -13.76
N ASN A 175 -7.82 -2.89 -14.16
CA ASN A 175 -8.63 -2.04 -15.04
C ASN A 175 -8.89 -0.68 -14.39
N ARG A 176 -9.29 -0.66 -13.11
CA ARG A 176 -9.52 0.58 -12.35
C ARG A 176 -8.26 1.44 -12.25
N PHE A 177 -7.09 0.83 -12.05
CA PHE A 177 -5.81 1.53 -12.05
C PHE A 177 -5.49 2.16 -13.40
N GLN A 178 -5.65 1.42 -14.50
CA GLN A 178 -5.41 1.93 -15.86
C GLN A 178 -6.32 3.12 -16.18
N LEU A 179 -7.62 3.03 -15.85
CA LEU A 179 -8.57 4.12 -16.03
C LEU A 179 -8.18 5.38 -15.24
N THR A 180 -7.73 5.21 -14.00
CA THR A 180 -7.28 6.33 -13.16
C THR A 180 -6.04 7.00 -13.76
N ARG A 181 -5.12 6.23 -14.36
CA ARG A 181 -3.93 6.77 -15.04
C ARG A 181 -4.33 7.58 -16.28
N LEU A 182 -5.20 7.04 -17.11
CA LEU A 182 -5.70 7.71 -18.31
C LEU A 182 -6.42 9.03 -17.99
N ALA A 183 -7.23 9.05 -16.92
CA ALA A 183 -7.92 10.27 -16.48
C ALA A 183 -6.93 11.37 -16.08
N ARG A 184 -5.86 11.04 -15.35
CA ARG A 184 -4.82 12.01 -14.95
C ARG A 184 -4.03 12.56 -16.15
N THR A 185 -3.69 11.70 -17.11
CA THR A 185 -3.00 12.14 -18.34
C THR A 185 -3.89 13.08 -19.16
N ARG A 186 -5.21 12.85 -19.20
CA ARG A 186 -6.15 13.75 -19.88
C ARG A 186 -6.29 15.09 -19.18
N SER A 187 -6.38 15.11 -17.86
CA SER A 187 -6.44 16.38 -17.10
C SER A 187 -5.17 17.21 -17.29
N GLN A 188 -3.98 16.59 -17.31
CA GLN A 188 -2.71 17.29 -17.56
C GLN A 188 -2.57 17.80 -18.99
N ALA A 189 -3.12 17.10 -19.99
CA ALA A 189 -3.10 17.56 -21.38
C ALA A 189 -4.03 18.75 -21.64
N CYS A 190 -5.12 18.90 -20.89
CA CYS A 190 -6.03 20.04 -21.00
C CYS A 190 -5.48 21.33 -20.38
N ASP A 191 -4.43 21.25 -19.56
CA ASP A 191 -3.82 22.41 -18.90
C ASP A 191 -2.69 23.06 -19.74
N GLU A 192 -2.17 22.37 -20.78
CA GLU A 192 -1.06 22.87 -21.62
C GLU A 192 -1.50 23.66 -22.87
N ASP A 193 -2.78 23.65 -23.24
CA ASP A 193 -3.31 24.37 -24.43
C ASP A 193 -3.76 25.82 -24.14
N GLY A 194 -3.48 26.35 -22.94
CA GLY A 194 -3.98 27.66 -22.47
C GLY A 194 -3.05 28.88 -22.66
N SER A 195 -1.85 28.73 -23.22
CA SER A 195 -0.90 29.86 -23.36
C SER A 195 -0.48 30.09 -24.81
N VAL A 196 -1.40 30.66 -25.61
CA VAL A 196 -1.03 31.38 -26.83
C VAL A 196 -1.06 32.87 -26.48
N GLY A 197 0.13 33.45 -26.44
CA GLY A 197 0.36 34.84 -26.07
C GLY A 197 -0.19 35.85 -27.08
N THR A 198 -0.38 37.07 -26.58
CA THR A 198 -0.37 38.27 -27.42
C THR A 198 0.60 39.29 -26.82
N SER A 199 1.76 39.38 -27.47
CA SER A 199 2.73 40.45 -27.34
C SER A 199 2.24 41.70 -28.08
N SER A 200 2.24 42.83 -27.35
CA SER A 200 2.57 44.21 -27.76
C SER A 200 2.12 44.77 -29.11
N SER A 201 1.52 45.96 -29.08
CA SER A 201 2.04 47.11 -29.84
C SER A 201 1.69 48.43 -29.16
N SER A 202 2.74 49.16 -28.83
CA SER A 202 2.77 50.56 -28.44
C SER A 202 2.60 51.44 -29.67
N MET A 203 1.80 52.50 -29.54
CA MET A 203 2.01 53.83 -30.12
C MET A 203 1.34 54.86 -29.21
#